data_AF-A0A2Z6B146-F1
#
_entry.id   AF-A0A2Z6B146-F1
#
_cell.length_a   1.000
_cell.length_b   1.000
_cell.length_c   1.000
_cell.angle_alpha   90.00
_cell.angle_beta   90.00
_cell.angle_gamma   90.00
#
_symmetry.space_group_name_H-M   'P 1'
#
loop_
_entity.id
_entity.type
_entity.pdbx_description
1 polymer ?
#
loop_
_entity_poly.entity_id
_entity_poly.type
_entity_poly.pdbx_seq_one_letter_code
_entity_poly.pdbx_strand_id
1 'polypeptide(L)'
;MPSVTTPFGMIEALPGSEYHASGTVRSCIAAEFCALQTEYGELIPQFTGNTLRKRQLPSISFHENGMLRLLPLEEQTMISTPIGPMPAELLGFYENGALKRVFPLNGRLSGYWSQEDEAELASPLKIQTPLGAIEALVICAYFSPQGTLRSLTLWPGTGLDVPHRSTSIAARIGVSFYDSGEVKSLEPAHPGAVPTPLGELLAFNPDAVGISGDSNSLRFAKDGTILGLGTVSHTFTISSEDGGTRHISPPLRNSYCDGETPEPTPLFLDFAEDSVFFSAEGMDTVTAKLNHVSASRFFPPLPMLAPACGLNSSFM
;
A
#
# COMPACT_ATOMS: atom_id res chain seq x y z
N MET A 1 35.80 -17.62 3.07
CA MET A 1 34.88 -16.51 2.78
C MET A 1 35.17 -15.41 3.81
N PRO A 2 34.81 -14.14 3.58
CA PRO A 2 34.92 -13.12 4.63
C PRO A 2 33.90 -13.37 5.75
N SER A 3 34.36 -13.34 7.00
CA SER A 3 33.49 -13.42 8.18
C SER A 3 33.07 -12.02 8.63
N VAL A 4 31.77 -11.81 8.81
CA VAL A 4 31.18 -10.57 9.34
C VAL A 4 30.71 -10.83 10.77
N THR A 5 31.22 -10.06 11.73
CA THR A 5 30.77 -10.14 13.12
C THR A 5 29.62 -9.16 13.36
N THR A 6 28.51 -9.64 13.91
CA THR A 6 27.33 -8.83 14.24
C THR A 6 26.95 -9.02 15.71
N PRO A 7 26.11 -8.15 16.30
CA PRO A 7 25.56 -8.37 17.64
C PRO A 7 24.78 -9.68 17.81
N PHE A 8 24.31 -10.27 16.70
CA PHE A 8 23.44 -11.45 16.70
C PHE A 8 24.19 -12.76 16.40
N GLY A 9 25.47 -12.67 16.05
CA GLY A 9 26.28 -13.82 15.62
C GLY A 9 27.24 -13.49 14.48
N MET A 10 27.99 -14.50 14.08
CA MET A 10 28.93 -14.43 12.95
C MET A 10 28.24 -14.88 11.66
N ILE A 11 28.51 -14.18 10.56
CA ILE A 11 28.00 -14.50 9.22
C ILE A 11 29.19 -14.74 8.31
N GLU A 12 29.31 -15.94 7.74
CA GLU A 12 30.18 -16.18 6.59
C GLU A 12 29.50 -15.59 5.35
N ALA A 13 30.08 -14.53 4.80
CA ALA A 13 29.47 -13.73 3.74
C ALA A 13 30.11 -13.98 2.37
N LEU A 14 29.35 -13.78 1.30
CA LEU A 14 29.92 -13.67 -0.04
C LEU A 14 30.80 -12.40 -0.16
N PRO A 15 31.77 -12.39 -1.09
CA PRO A 15 32.54 -11.18 -1.39
C PRO A 15 31.61 -10.02 -1.79
N GLY A 16 32.01 -8.79 -1.42
CA GLY A 16 31.24 -7.58 -1.76
C GLY A 16 30.32 -7.07 -0.64
N SER A 17 30.63 -7.38 0.63
CA SER A 17 29.95 -6.73 1.76
C SER A 17 30.20 -5.22 1.73
N GLU A 18 29.15 -4.44 2.01
CA GLU A 18 29.23 -2.99 2.11
C GLU A 18 29.30 -2.56 3.57
N TYR A 19 29.94 -1.43 3.83
CA TYR A 19 30.12 -0.87 5.17
C TYR A 19 29.65 0.57 5.22
N HIS A 20 29.18 0.98 6.39
CA HIS A 20 28.93 2.38 6.71
C HIS A 20 30.25 3.14 6.87
N ALA A 21 30.19 4.47 6.91
CA ALA A 21 31.38 5.31 7.12
C ALA A 21 32.06 5.02 8.48
N SER A 22 31.28 4.58 9.47
CA SER A 22 31.73 4.13 10.78
C SER A 22 32.51 2.81 10.77
N GLY A 23 32.51 2.07 9.67
CA GLY A 23 33.10 0.73 9.56
C GLY A 23 32.17 -0.41 9.99
N THR A 24 30.96 -0.12 10.49
CA THR A 24 29.94 -1.14 10.72
C THR A 24 29.45 -1.72 9.39
N VAL A 25 29.16 -3.04 9.35
CA VAL A 25 28.56 -3.66 8.16
C VAL A 25 27.24 -2.96 7.83
N ARG A 26 27.04 -2.67 6.55
CA ARG A 26 25.80 -2.08 6.01
C ARG A 26 24.96 -3.16 5.32
N SER A 27 25.61 -4.02 4.54
CA SER A 27 24.95 -5.13 3.86
C SER A 27 25.92 -6.27 3.59
N CYS A 28 25.42 -7.50 3.65
CA CYS A 28 26.15 -8.69 3.25
C CYS A 28 25.18 -9.77 2.76
N ILE A 29 25.69 -10.76 2.03
CA ILE A 29 24.90 -11.93 1.60
C ILE A 29 25.47 -13.14 2.32
N ALA A 30 24.64 -13.89 3.05
CA ALA A 30 25.07 -15.11 3.70
C ALA A 30 25.49 -16.15 2.65
N ALA A 31 26.67 -16.73 2.83
CA ALA A 31 27.21 -17.73 1.91
C ALA A 31 26.81 -19.16 2.28
N GLU A 32 26.51 -19.39 3.56
CA GLU A 32 26.11 -20.67 4.11
C GLU A 32 25.20 -20.48 5.33
N PHE A 33 24.77 -21.61 5.90
CA PHE A 33 23.96 -21.64 7.11
C PHE A 33 24.62 -20.84 8.24
N CYS A 34 23.87 -19.89 8.80
CA CYS A 34 24.23 -19.20 10.01
C CYS A 34 22.95 -18.90 10.83
N ALA A 35 23.05 -19.06 12.14
CA ALA A 35 21.95 -18.84 13.07
C ALA A 35 22.18 -17.51 13.79
N LEU A 36 21.28 -16.54 13.58
CA LEU A 36 21.31 -15.26 14.28
C LEU A 36 20.41 -15.33 15.51
N GLN A 37 20.98 -15.06 16.67
CA GLN A 37 20.25 -15.06 17.94
C GLN A 37 19.60 -13.70 18.16
N THR A 38 18.27 -13.66 18.13
CA THR A 38 17.49 -12.41 18.27
C THR A 38 16.45 -12.54 19.39
N GLU A 39 15.82 -11.41 19.76
CA GLU A 39 14.66 -11.44 20.67
C GLU A 39 13.44 -12.19 20.10
N TYR A 40 13.42 -12.41 18.77
CA TYR A 40 12.37 -13.16 18.07
C TYR A 40 12.74 -14.64 17.86
N GLY A 41 13.81 -15.11 18.53
CA GLY A 41 14.33 -16.47 18.41
C GLY A 41 15.52 -16.57 17.45
N GLU A 42 15.82 -17.80 17.08
CA GLU A 42 16.86 -18.11 16.10
C GLU A 42 16.35 -17.82 14.68
N LEU A 43 17.02 -16.90 13.98
CA LEU A 43 16.68 -16.53 12.61
C LEU A 43 17.81 -16.94 11.67
N ILE A 44 17.47 -17.70 10.63
CA ILE A 44 18.42 -18.18 9.63
C ILE A 44 18.29 -17.30 8.39
N PRO A 45 19.29 -16.45 8.07
CA PRO A 45 19.26 -15.66 6.86
C PRO A 45 19.24 -16.55 5.62
N GLN A 46 18.64 -16.06 4.54
CA GLN A 46 18.66 -16.77 3.27
C GLN A 46 20.09 -16.87 2.73
N PHE A 47 20.55 -18.10 2.50
CA PHE A 47 21.86 -18.43 1.91
C PHE A 47 21.74 -19.37 0.71
N THR A 48 20.56 -19.94 0.45
CA THR A 48 20.29 -20.65 -0.80
C THR A 48 19.48 -19.78 -1.78
N GLY A 49 19.81 -19.94 -3.05
CA GLY A 49 19.11 -19.30 -4.17
C GLY A 49 19.10 -20.26 -5.34
N ASN A 50 18.51 -19.84 -6.45
CA ASN A 50 18.39 -20.60 -7.71
C ASN A 50 17.11 -21.45 -7.86
N THR A 51 16.01 -21.02 -7.22
CA THR A 51 14.66 -21.47 -7.61
C THR A 51 14.01 -20.45 -8.55
N LEU A 52 12.96 -20.86 -9.28
CA LEU A 52 12.17 -19.93 -10.13
C LEU A 52 11.62 -18.75 -9.31
N ARG A 53 11.25 -19.02 -8.05
CA ARG A 53 10.75 -18.06 -7.07
C ARG A 53 11.82 -17.16 -6.44
N LYS A 54 13.01 -17.71 -6.14
CA LYS A 54 14.15 -17.03 -5.46
C LYS A 54 15.44 -17.15 -6.30
N ARG A 55 15.49 -16.43 -7.43
CA ARG A 55 16.62 -16.51 -8.39
C ARG A 55 17.92 -15.85 -7.92
N GLN A 56 17.83 -14.87 -7.02
CA GLN A 56 18.98 -14.14 -6.49
C GLN A 56 19.00 -14.25 -4.98
N LEU A 57 20.20 -14.38 -4.42
CA LEU A 57 20.39 -14.29 -2.98
C LEU A 57 20.18 -12.84 -2.53
N PRO A 58 19.22 -12.58 -1.65
CA PRO A 58 18.99 -11.24 -1.14
C PRO A 58 20.06 -10.89 -0.08
N SER A 59 20.34 -9.61 0.07
CA SER A 59 21.26 -9.15 1.12
C SER A 59 20.54 -8.99 2.46
N ILE A 60 21.26 -9.33 3.52
CA ILE A 60 20.98 -8.87 4.87
C ILE A 60 21.44 -7.42 4.94
N SER A 61 20.66 -6.54 5.55
CA SER A 61 21.06 -5.15 5.75
C SER A 61 20.98 -4.74 7.22
N PHE A 62 21.84 -3.80 7.58
CA PHE A 62 22.04 -3.34 8.95
C PHE A 62 21.97 -1.81 9.03
N HIS A 63 21.48 -1.33 10.16
CA HIS A 63 21.59 0.06 10.56
C HIS A 63 23.02 0.39 10.98
N GLU A 64 23.35 1.67 11.10
CA GLU A 64 24.71 2.11 11.44
C GLU A 64 25.17 1.65 12.83
N ASN A 65 24.23 1.45 13.74
CA ASN A 65 24.47 0.89 15.08
C ASN A 65 24.65 -0.65 15.10
N GLY A 66 24.65 -1.30 13.94
CA GLY A 66 24.84 -2.75 13.82
C GLY A 66 23.58 -3.58 14.02
N MET A 67 22.44 -2.95 14.33
CA MET A 67 21.15 -3.65 14.41
C MET A 67 20.69 -4.08 13.03
N LEU A 68 19.98 -5.21 12.96
CA LEU A 68 19.33 -5.65 11.73
C LEU A 68 18.40 -4.54 11.23
N ARG A 69 18.35 -4.38 9.90
CA ARG A 69 17.42 -3.49 9.21
C ARG A 69 16.45 -4.28 8.33
N LEU A 70 16.98 -5.26 7.60
CA LEU A 70 16.21 -6.14 6.72
C LEU A 70 16.87 -7.52 6.73
N LEU A 71 16.08 -8.56 6.98
CA LEU A 71 16.53 -9.94 7.08
C LEU A 71 15.60 -10.85 6.25
N PRO A 72 16.01 -11.22 5.04
CA PRO A 72 15.41 -12.31 4.29
C PRO A 72 15.75 -13.65 4.95
N LEU A 73 14.76 -14.51 5.14
CA LEU A 73 14.91 -15.81 5.79
C LEU A 73 15.01 -16.93 4.76
N GLU A 74 15.81 -17.94 5.11
CA GLU A 74 15.98 -19.15 4.29
C GLU A 74 14.63 -19.87 4.11
N GLU A 75 13.98 -20.15 5.24
CA GLU A 75 12.66 -20.79 5.31
C GLU A 75 11.64 -19.89 6.00
N GLN A 76 10.36 -20.14 5.73
CA GLN A 76 9.27 -19.45 6.40
C GLN A 76 9.31 -19.81 7.90
N THR A 77 9.52 -18.79 8.73
CA THR A 77 9.70 -18.95 10.18
C THR A 77 8.53 -18.29 10.92
N MET A 78 8.00 -18.95 11.95
CA MET A 78 6.94 -18.37 12.77
C MET A 78 7.50 -17.34 13.75
N ILE A 79 7.04 -16.10 13.63
CA ILE A 79 7.45 -14.97 14.47
C ILE A 79 6.31 -14.62 15.41
N SER A 80 6.63 -14.51 16.71
CA SER A 80 5.67 -13.97 17.68
C SER A 80 5.55 -12.47 17.48
N THR A 81 4.35 -11.99 17.14
CA THR A 81 4.07 -10.56 16.96
C THR A 81 2.98 -10.08 17.92
N PRO A 82 2.86 -8.76 18.15
CA PRO A 82 1.80 -8.18 18.99
C PRO A 82 0.38 -8.50 18.53
N ILE A 83 0.18 -8.84 17.25
CA ILE A 83 -1.13 -9.17 16.67
C ILE A 83 -1.37 -10.68 16.56
N GLY A 84 -0.47 -11.49 17.10
CA GLY A 84 -0.49 -12.95 17.02
C GLY A 84 0.74 -13.52 16.30
N PRO A 85 0.93 -14.84 16.33
CA PRO A 85 2.02 -15.48 15.62
C PRO A 85 1.82 -15.35 14.11
N MET A 86 2.86 -14.95 13.38
CA MET A 86 2.83 -14.77 11.93
C MET A 86 3.99 -15.53 11.27
N PRO A 87 3.74 -16.26 10.18
CA PRO A 87 4.83 -16.75 9.34
C PRO A 87 5.58 -15.57 8.71
N ALA A 88 6.87 -15.74 8.48
CA ALA A 88 7.72 -14.73 7.84
C ALA A 88 8.78 -15.36 6.95
N GLU A 89 8.97 -14.79 5.76
CA GLU A 89 10.14 -15.02 4.90
C GLU A 89 11.03 -13.76 4.79
N LEU A 90 10.53 -12.62 5.24
CA LEU A 90 11.28 -11.37 5.30
C LEU A 90 10.84 -10.55 6.51
N LEU A 91 11.83 -10.07 7.25
CA LEU A 91 11.65 -9.22 8.42
C LEU A 91 12.34 -7.88 8.21
N GLY A 92 11.68 -6.81 8.60
CA GLY A 92 12.25 -5.47 8.70
C GLY A 92 12.31 -5.03 10.15
N PHE A 93 13.31 -4.25 10.52
CA PHE A 93 13.55 -3.82 11.89
C PHE A 93 13.87 -2.33 11.98
N TYR A 94 13.54 -1.74 13.13
CA TYR A 94 13.96 -0.39 13.51
C TYR A 94 15.38 -0.40 14.09
N GLU A 95 15.99 0.79 14.21
CA GLU A 95 17.33 0.94 14.79
C GLU A 95 17.40 0.46 16.24
N ASN A 96 16.30 0.46 16.99
CA ASN A 96 16.24 -0.07 18.36
C ASN A 96 16.07 -1.59 18.42
N GLY A 97 16.04 -2.30 17.28
CA GLY A 97 15.81 -3.74 17.19
C GLY A 97 14.34 -4.16 17.11
N ALA A 98 13.41 -3.24 17.41
CA ALA A 98 11.98 -3.56 17.36
C ALA A 98 11.55 -3.96 15.95
N LEU A 99 10.66 -4.95 15.88
CA LEU A 99 10.07 -5.42 14.64
C LEU A 99 9.35 -4.28 13.93
N LYS A 100 9.73 -4.02 12.69
CA LYS A 100 9.13 -3.01 11.83
C LYS A 100 8.14 -3.67 10.88
N ARG A 101 8.56 -4.66 10.10
CA ARG A 101 7.69 -5.33 9.12
C ARG A 101 7.83 -6.83 9.15
N VAL A 102 6.71 -7.50 8.92
CA VAL A 102 6.64 -8.96 8.73
C VAL A 102 5.99 -9.24 7.40
N PHE A 103 6.71 -9.96 6.55
CA PHE A 103 6.21 -10.43 5.25
C PHE A 103 6.11 -11.96 5.31
N PRO A 104 4.90 -12.54 5.25
CA PRO A 104 4.70 -13.99 5.22
C PRO A 104 5.43 -14.67 4.07
N LEU A 105 5.55 -13.96 2.94
CA LEU A 105 6.19 -14.45 1.73
C LEU A 105 7.13 -13.36 1.16
N ASN A 106 8.21 -13.79 0.51
CA ASN A 106 9.22 -12.92 -0.09
C ASN A 106 9.66 -13.44 -1.48
N GLY A 107 8.74 -13.97 -2.27
CA GLY A 107 8.99 -14.34 -3.67
C GLY A 107 9.17 -13.12 -4.56
N ARG A 108 9.99 -13.25 -5.61
CA ARG A 108 10.21 -12.19 -6.59
C ARG A 108 9.47 -12.51 -7.88
N LEU A 109 8.50 -11.66 -8.23
CA LEU A 109 7.78 -11.80 -9.49
C LEU A 109 8.73 -11.72 -10.69
N SER A 110 8.50 -12.59 -11.68
CA SER A 110 9.27 -12.68 -12.90
C SER A 110 8.44 -13.29 -14.03
N GLY A 111 8.98 -13.38 -15.25
CA GLY A 111 8.31 -14.08 -16.35
C GLY A 111 8.05 -15.58 -16.12
N TYR A 112 8.60 -16.17 -15.04
CA TYR A 112 8.40 -17.57 -14.65
C TYR A 112 7.79 -17.72 -13.26
N TRP A 113 7.44 -16.61 -12.61
CA TRP A 113 6.84 -16.59 -11.28
C TRP A 113 5.86 -15.43 -11.21
N SER A 114 4.59 -15.74 -11.40
CA SER A 114 3.49 -14.80 -11.46
C SER A 114 2.98 -14.41 -10.07
N GLN A 115 2.07 -13.45 -10.02
CA GLN A 115 1.38 -13.09 -8.79
C GLN A 115 0.49 -14.24 -8.31
N GLU A 116 -0.11 -14.96 -9.25
CA GLU A 116 -0.94 -16.14 -9.02
C GLU A 116 -0.11 -17.27 -8.37
N ASP A 117 1.09 -17.53 -8.90
CA ASP A 117 2.00 -18.54 -8.33
C ASP A 117 2.40 -18.20 -6.89
N GLU A 118 2.66 -16.92 -6.57
CA GLU A 118 2.96 -16.50 -5.20
C GLU A 118 1.71 -16.56 -4.30
N ALA A 119 0.52 -16.26 -4.84
CA ALA A 119 -0.73 -16.33 -4.10
C ALA A 119 -1.11 -17.76 -3.69
N GLU A 120 -0.72 -18.78 -4.47
CA GLU A 120 -0.92 -20.20 -4.11
C GLU A 120 -0.18 -20.61 -2.82
N LEU A 121 0.90 -19.90 -2.47
CA LEU A 121 1.63 -20.11 -1.23
C LEU A 121 1.06 -19.32 -0.04
N ALA A 122 0.21 -18.34 -0.31
CA ALA A 122 -0.34 -17.48 0.72
C ALA A 122 -1.46 -18.21 1.49
N SER A 123 -1.42 -18.13 2.81
CA SER A 123 -2.42 -18.72 3.69
C SER A 123 -3.11 -17.64 4.52
N PRO A 124 -4.45 -17.71 4.73
CA PRO A 124 -5.14 -16.73 5.56
C PRO A 124 -4.57 -16.71 6.97
N LEU A 125 -4.30 -15.50 7.48
CA LEU A 125 -3.78 -15.29 8.82
C LEU A 125 -4.91 -14.88 9.76
N LYS A 126 -4.98 -15.54 10.91
CA LYS A 126 -5.87 -15.18 12.02
C LYS A 126 -5.13 -14.27 12.99
N ILE A 127 -5.41 -12.97 12.93
CA ILE A 127 -4.67 -11.94 13.67
C ILE A 127 -5.61 -10.99 14.42
N GLN A 128 -5.11 -10.43 15.52
CA GLN A 128 -5.79 -9.42 16.32
C GLN A 128 -5.42 -8.03 15.84
N THR A 129 -6.39 -7.25 15.37
CA THR A 129 -6.16 -5.90 14.86
C THR A 129 -6.96 -4.88 15.67
N PRO A 130 -6.70 -3.57 15.49
CA PRO A 130 -7.57 -2.56 16.06
C PRO A 130 -9.03 -2.64 15.56
N LEU A 131 -9.29 -3.32 14.45
CA LEU A 131 -10.63 -3.60 13.94
C LEU A 131 -11.29 -4.82 14.61
N GLY A 132 -10.57 -5.51 15.49
CA GLY A 132 -10.92 -6.80 16.06
C GLY A 132 -10.15 -7.96 15.42
N ALA A 133 -10.58 -9.18 15.75
CA ALA A 133 -10.03 -10.39 15.17
C ALA A 133 -10.45 -10.51 13.70
N ILE A 134 -9.48 -10.71 12.80
CA ILE A 134 -9.73 -10.90 11.37
C ILE A 134 -9.07 -12.19 10.87
N GLU A 135 -9.56 -12.68 9.73
CA GLU A 135 -8.94 -13.73 8.94
C GLU A 135 -8.78 -13.24 7.51
N ALA A 136 -7.53 -13.03 7.06
CA ALA A 136 -7.25 -12.45 5.75
C ALA A 136 -5.90 -12.91 5.19
N LEU A 137 -5.77 -12.89 3.85
CA LEU A 137 -4.48 -13.03 3.19
C LEU A 137 -3.73 -11.69 3.27
N VAL A 138 -2.57 -11.71 3.94
CA VAL A 138 -1.75 -10.52 4.21
C VAL A 138 -0.41 -10.64 3.49
N ILE A 139 -0.01 -9.56 2.81
CA ILE A 139 1.33 -9.40 2.22
C ILE A 139 2.31 -8.89 3.28
N CYS A 140 1.89 -7.91 4.08
CA CYS A 140 2.76 -7.22 5.03
C CYS A 140 1.98 -6.72 6.24
N ALA A 141 2.50 -6.97 7.44
CA ALA A 141 2.12 -6.22 8.64
C ALA A 141 3.25 -5.24 8.99
N TYR A 142 2.90 -3.97 9.20
CA TYR A 142 3.81 -2.90 9.59
C TYR A 142 3.50 -2.46 11.02
N PHE A 143 4.52 -2.43 11.88
CA PHE A 143 4.41 -2.06 13.28
C PHE A 143 5.14 -0.75 13.57
N SER A 144 4.70 -0.04 14.61
CA SER A 144 5.45 1.03 15.26
C SER A 144 6.62 0.45 16.08
N PRO A 145 7.61 1.27 16.48
CA PRO A 145 8.67 0.83 17.38
C PRO A 145 8.16 0.30 18.74
N GLN A 146 6.93 0.63 19.12
CA GLN A 146 6.26 0.18 20.35
C GLN A 146 5.47 -1.13 20.14
N GLY A 147 5.43 -1.68 18.93
CA GLY A 147 4.71 -2.90 18.60
C GLY A 147 3.24 -2.69 18.20
N THR A 148 2.72 -1.46 18.22
CA THR A 148 1.37 -1.18 17.69
C THR A 148 1.32 -1.40 16.18
N LEU A 149 0.29 -2.09 15.69
CA LEU A 149 0.03 -2.26 14.26
C LEU A 149 -0.27 -0.90 13.59
N ARG A 150 0.54 -0.53 12.60
CA ARG A 150 0.41 0.70 11.81
C ARG A 150 -0.28 0.49 10.48
N SER A 151 -0.10 -0.66 9.84
CA SER A 151 -0.84 -1.01 8.64
C SER A 151 -0.83 -2.50 8.35
N LEU A 152 -1.83 -2.92 7.59
CA LEU A 152 -1.89 -4.19 6.90
C LEU A 152 -1.91 -3.93 5.41
N THR A 153 -1.10 -4.67 4.67
CA THR A 153 -1.19 -4.78 3.21
C THR A 153 -1.82 -6.13 2.89
N LEU A 154 -2.93 -6.12 2.15
CA LEU A 154 -3.73 -7.27 1.77
C LEU A 154 -3.29 -7.81 0.42
N TRP A 155 -3.46 -9.12 0.22
CA TRP A 155 -3.32 -9.71 -1.10
C TRP A 155 -4.36 -9.14 -2.08
N PRO A 156 -4.02 -8.95 -3.37
CA PRO A 156 -5.00 -8.67 -4.41
C PRO A 156 -6.18 -9.66 -4.35
N GLY A 157 -7.40 -9.13 -4.48
CA GLY A 157 -8.64 -9.91 -4.32
C GLY A 157 -9.09 -10.14 -2.88
N THR A 158 -8.25 -9.85 -1.88
CA THR A 158 -8.64 -9.90 -0.47
C THR A 158 -9.23 -8.56 -0.03
N GLY A 159 -10.42 -8.61 0.54
CA GLY A 159 -11.11 -7.46 1.12
C GLY A 159 -11.16 -7.51 2.64
N LEU A 160 -11.30 -6.36 3.27
CA LEU A 160 -11.55 -6.25 4.70
C LEU A 160 -12.66 -5.23 4.97
N ASP A 161 -13.68 -5.61 5.74
CA ASP A 161 -14.73 -4.69 6.15
C ASP A 161 -14.25 -3.82 7.32
N VAL A 162 -14.11 -2.52 7.06
CA VAL A 162 -13.68 -1.54 8.06
C VAL A 162 -14.90 -0.82 8.62
N PRO A 163 -15.20 -0.96 9.92
CA PRO A 163 -16.27 -0.19 10.55
C PRO A 163 -16.00 1.32 10.47
N HIS A 164 -16.99 2.08 10.03
CA HIS A 164 -16.94 3.53 9.98
C HIS A 164 -18.31 4.13 10.33
N ARG A 165 -18.38 4.81 11.47
CA ARG A 165 -19.64 5.36 12.01
C ARG A 165 -20.71 4.25 12.11
N SER A 166 -21.83 4.40 11.41
CA SER A 166 -22.94 3.44 11.41
C SER A 166 -22.89 2.47 10.21
N THR A 167 -21.82 2.45 9.43
CA THR A 167 -21.66 1.60 8.23
C THR A 167 -20.30 0.91 8.22
N SER A 168 -20.06 0.05 7.23
CA SER A 168 -18.74 -0.50 6.93
C SER A 168 -18.26 -0.04 5.55
N ILE A 169 -16.95 0.08 5.39
CA ILE A 169 -16.30 0.35 4.11
C ILE A 169 -15.41 -0.84 3.79
N ALA A 170 -15.68 -1.51 2.67
CA ALA A 170 -14.83 -2.59 2.18
C ALA A 170 -13.49 -1.99 1.69
N ALA A 171 -12.39 -2.40 2.30
CA ALA A 171 -11.05 -2.02 1.93
C ALA A 171 -10.42 -3.07 1.00
N ARG A 172 -9.71 -2.62 -0.04
CA ARG A 172 -8.74 -3.39 -0.84
C ARG A 172 -7.34 -2.87 -0.54
N ILE A 173 -6.28 -3.60 -0.94
CA ILE A 173 -4.86 -3.21 -0.79
C ILE A 173 -4.39 -3.09 0.66
N GLY A 174 -5.10 -2.40 1.55
CA GLY A 174 -4.73 -2.30 2.94
C GLY A 174 -5.48 -1.25 3.74
N VAL A 175 -5.14 -1.24 5.03
CA VAL A 175 -5.67 -0.31 6.04
C VAL A 175 -4.50 0.13 6.89
N SER A 176 -4.41 1.42 7.21
CA SER A 176 -3.46 1.95 8.17
C SER A 176 -4.15 2.58 9.38
N PHE A 177 -3.43 2.59 10.49
CA PHE A 177 -3.90 2.96 11.82
C PHE A 177 -3.00 4.04 12.41
N TYR A 178 -3.57 4.83 13.31
CA TYR A 178 -2.79 5.61 14.26
C TYR A 178 -2.19 4.68 15.32
N ASP A 179 -1.15 5.15 16.02
CA ASP A 179 -0.57 4.41 17.15
C ASP A 179 -1.57 4.23 18.31
N SER A 180 -2.69 4.96 18.31
CA SER A 180 -3.83 4.81 19.22
C SER A 180 -4.86 3.76 18.77
N GLY A 181 -4.71 3.19 17.58
CA GLY A 181 -5.53 2.11 17.04
C GLY A 181 -6.66 2.54 16.09
N GLU A 182 -7.02 3.82 16.06
CA GLU A 182 -8.06 4.29 15.15
C GLU A 182 -7.59 4.22 13.70
N VAL A 183 -8.53 4.01 12.77
CA VAL A 183 -8.25 3.96 11.33
C VAL A 183 -7.74 5.31 10.88
N LYS A 184 -6.57 5.31 10.24
CA LYS A 184 -5.93 6.49 9.65
C LYS A 184 -6.25 6.61 8.16
N SER A 185 -6.20 5.50 7.43
CA SER A 185 -6.60 5.47 6.03
C SER A 185 -6.91 4.05 5.56
N LEU A 186 -7.67 3.93 4.48
CA LEU A 186 -7.94 2.67 3.79
C LEU A 186 -8.13 2.95 2.30
N GLU A 187 -7.92 1.94 1.44
CA GLU A 187 -8.22 2.06 0.02
C GLU A 187 -9.56 1.37 -0.28
N PRO A 188 -10.62 2.09 -0.69
CA PRO A 188 -11.91 1.48 -0.94
C PRO A 188 -11.87 0.41 -2.04
N ALA A 189 -12.54 -0.72 -1.82
CA ALA A 189 -12.62 -1.83 -2.77
C ALA A 189 -13.46 -1.50 -4.01
N HIS A 190 -14.44 -0.62 -3.83
CA HIS A 190 -15.34 -0.10 -4.86
C HIS A 190 -15.75 1.33 -4.47
N PRO A 191 -16.37 2.11 -5.38
CA PRO A 191 -17.00 3.38 -5.03
C PRO A 191 -17.92 3.24 -3.82
N GLY A 192 -17.54 3.90 -2.73
CA GLY A 192 -18.24 3.85 -1.44
C GLY A 192 -18.66 5.24 -1.00
N ALA A 193 -19.94 5.39 -0.62
CA ALA A 193 -20.49 6.64 -0.14
C ALA A 193 -19.97 6.98 1.26
N VAL A 194 -19.41 8.17 1.42
CA VAL A 194 -18.83 8.64 2.67
C VAL A 194 -19.27 10.08 2.99
N PRO A 195 -19.60 10.38 4.27
CA PRO A 195 -20.04 11.72 4.65
C PRO A 195 -18.85 12.68 4.73
N THR A 196 -18.88 13.75 3.93
CA THR A 196 -17.83 14.78 3.89
C THR A 196 -18.40 16.17 4.19
N PRO A 197 -17.54 17.18 4.43
CA PRO A 197 -17.99 18.57 4.54
C PRO A 197 -18.72 19.11 3.30
N LEU A 198 -18.54 18.49 2.13
CA LEU A 198 -19.24 18.84 0.88
C LEU A 198 -20.49 17.98 0.62
N GLY A 199 -20.96 17.25 1.63
CA GLY A 199 -22.03 16.26 1.51
C GLY A 199 -21.49 14.85 1.27
N GLU A 200 -22.36 13.95 0.82
CA GLU A 200 -21.98 12.56 0.55
C GLU A 200 -21.18 12.48 -0.77
N LEU A 201 -19.97 11.92 -0.71
CA LEU A 201 -19.11 11.69 -1.87
C LEU A 201 -18.79 10.20 -2.01
N LEU A 202 -18.49 9.75 -3.23
CA LEU A 202 -18.02 8.39 -3.47
C LEU A 202 -16.49 8.41 -3.47
N ALA A 203 -15.89 7.75 -2.47
CA ALA A 203 -14.46 7.55 -2.40
C ALA A 203 -14.07 6.31 -3.20
N PHE A 204 -13.19 6.50 -4.19
CA PHE A 204 -12.53 5.43 -4.95
C PHE A 204 -11.39 5.98 -5.80
N ASN A 205 -10.22 5.36 -5.66
CA ASN A 205 -9.07 5.60 -6.52
C ASN A 205 -8.81 4.35 -7.38
N PRO A 206 -9.20 4.31 -8.67
CA PRO A 206 -8.90 3.17 -9.55
C PRO A 206 -7.40 2.91 -9.72
N ASP A 207 -6.57 3.95 -9.56
CA ASP A 207 -5.12 3.94 -9.79
C ASP A 207 -4.32 3.66 -8.53
N ALA A 208 -4.97 3.24 -7.45
CA ALA A 208 -4.31 2.92 -6.21
C ALA A 208 -3.26 1.82 -6.41
N VAL A 209 -2.00 2.16 -6.10
CA VAL A 209 -0.87 1.24 -6.27
C VAL A 209 -0.87 0.24 -5.11
N GLY A 210 -1.12 -1.03 -5.43
CA GLY A 210 -1.24 -2.13 -4.45
C GLY A 210 0.06 -2.57 -3.75
N ILE A 211 1.08 -1.72 -3.68
CA ILE A 211 2.39 -2.05 -3.10
C ILE A 211 2.33 -2.05 -1.56
N SER A 212 1.57 -1.14 -0.95
CA SER A 212 1.47 -1.04 0.51
C SER A 212 0.15 -0.45 0.97
N GLY A 213 -0.38 -0.96 2.08
CA GLY A 213 -1.53 -0.41 2.79
C GLY A 213 -1.25 0.80 3.67
N ASP A 214 -0.05 1.40 3.59
CA ASP A 214 0.40 2.44 4.53
C ASP A 214 -0.29 3.79 4.30
N SER A 215 -0.50 4.12 3.03
CA SER A 215 -1.02 5.40 2.57
C SER A 215 -2.06 5.14 1.48
N ASN A 216 -3.32 5.40 1.81
CA ASN A 216 -4.45 5.08 0.95
C ASN A 216 -5.24 6.33 0.57
N SER A 217 -6.13 6.20 -0.41
CA SER A 217 -6.88 7.33 -0.95
C SER A 217 -7.90 7.92 0.04
N LEU A 218 -8.56 7.11 0.87
CA LEU A 218 -9.53 7.57 1.87
C LEU A 218 -8.85 7.72 3.23
N ARG A 219 -8.81 8.94 3.76
CA ARG A 219 -8.07 9.32 4.96
C ARG A 219 -8.98 9.88 6.05
N PHE A 220 -8.68 9.54 7.29
CA PHE A 220 -9.45 9.90 8.46
C PHE A 220 -8.57 10.56 9.52
N ALA A 221 -9.17 11.45 10.30
CA ALA A 221 -8.65 11.92 11.57
C ALA A 221 -8.93 10.87 12.67
N LYS A 222 -8.31 11.03 13.85
CA LYS A 222 -8.47 10.10 14.97
C LYS A 222 -9.92 9.96 15.46
N ASP A 223 -10.72 11.00 15.34
CA ASP A 223 -12.14 11.01 15.71
C ASP A 223 -13.04 10.36 14.63
N GLY A 224 -12.45 9.88 13.52
CA GLY A 224 -13.18 9.32 12.39
C GLY A 224 -13.73 10.38 11.42
N THR A 225 -13.38 11.66 11.56
CA THR A 225 -13.70 12.69 10.56
C THR A 225 -12.86 12.47 9.29
N ILE A 226 -13.45 12.66 8.11
CA ILE A 226 -12.73 12.48 6.84
C ILE A 226 -11.79 13.67 6.62
N LEU A 227 -10.50 13.37 6.47
CA LEU A 227 -9.47 14.35 6.12
C LEU A 227 -9.30 14.50 4.62
N GLY A 228 -9.56 13.45 3.85
CA GLY A 228 -9.43 13.51 2.40
C GLY A 228 -9.84 12.21 1.72
N LEU A 229 -10.09 12.29 0.42
CA LEU A 229 -10.47 11.15 -0.41
C LEU A 229 -10.01 11.33 -1.86
N GLY A 230 -9.80 10.21 -2.56
CA GLY A 230 -9.75 10.18 -4.02
C GLY A 230 -11.14 9.86 -4.60
N THR A 231 -11.51 10.51 -5.71
CA THR A 231 -12.77 10.25 -6.41
C THR A 231 -12.60 10.34 -7.92
N VAL A 232 -13.29 9.47 -8.64
CA VAL A 232 -13.52 9.56 -10.09
C VAL A 232 -15.00 9.77 -10.43
N SER A 233 -15.85 9.95 -9.42
CA SER A 233 -17.32 9.94 -9.56
C SER A 233 -17.98 11.29 -9.32
N HIS A 234 -17.20 12.34 -9.02
CA HIS A 234 -17.72 13.67 -8.69
C HIS A 234 -16.97 14.77 -9.41
N THR A 235 -17.73 15.76 -9.85
CA THR A 235 -17.23 17.06 -10.32
C THR A 235 -17.66 18.13 -9.33
N PHE A 236 -16.91 19.23 -9.29
CA PHE A 236 -17.05 20.29 -8.30
C PHE A 236 -17.21 21.63 -9.00
N THR A 237 -18.15 22.43 -8.52
CA THR A 237 -18.32 23.82 -8.96
C THR A 237 -17.97 24.74 -7.81
N ILE A 238 -16.97 25.60 -8.03
CA ILE A 238 -16.53 26.63 -7.09
C ILE A 238 -17.15 27.96 -7.54
N SER A 239 -17.95 28.56 -6.67
CA SER A 239 -18.52 29.89 -6.88
C SER A 239 -17.63 30.97 -6.25
N SER A 240 -17.28 31.98 -7.03
CA SER A 240 -16.59 33.17 -6.56
C SER A 240 -17.59 34.20 -6.03
N GLU A 241 -17.14 35.07 -5.13
CA GLU A 241 -17.98 36.15 -4.56
C GLU A 241 -18.41 37.18 -5.63
N ASP A 242 -17.68 37.27 -6.74
CA ASP A 242 -17.99 38.12 -7.91
C ASP A 242 -18.99 37.48 -8.90
N GLY A 243 -19.51 36.30 -8.59
CA GLY A 243 -20.43 35.55 -9.45
C GLY A 243 -19.76 34.67 -10.50
N GLY A 244 -18.42 34.64 -10.56
CA GLY A 244 -17.68 33.69 -11.39
C GLY A 244 -17.84 32.25 -10.92
N THR A 245 -17.74 31.29 -11.84
CA THR A 245 -17.76 29.86 -11.51
C THR A 245 -16.57 29.13 -12.13
N ARG A 246 -15.93 28.27 -11.36
CA ARG A 246 -14.88 27.35 -11.83
C ARG A 246 -15.36 25.91 -11.66
N HIS A 247 -15.27 25.11 -12.72
CA HIS A 247 -15.55 23.69 -12.67
C HIS A 247 -14.26 22.88 -12.54
N ILE A 248 -14.28 21.85 -11.70
CA ILE A 248 -13.19 20.90 -11.49
C ILE A 248 -13.77 19.50 -11.61
N SER A 249 -13.30 18.75 -12.60
CA SER A 249 -13.66 17.35 -12.80
C SER A 249 -12.42 16.45 -12.70
N PRO A 250 -12.60 15.14 -12.48
CA PRO A 250 -11.54 14.16 -12.67
C PRO A 250 -10.89 14.35 -14.05
N PRO A 251 -9.56 14.41 -14.15
CA PRO A 251 -8.90 14.44 -15.44
C PRO A 251 -9.17 13.14 -16.22
N LEU A 252 -8.94 13.17 -17.52
CA LEU A 252 -9.06 11.98 -18.37
C LEU A 252 -7.67 11.60 -18.88
N ARG A 253 -7.39 10.31 -18.95
CA ARG A 253 -6.26 9.74 -19.69
C ARG A 253 -6.75 8.69 -20.66
N ASN A 254 -5.95 8.37 -21.68
CA ASN A 254 -6.25 7.21 -22.52
C ASN A 254 -5.96 5.92 -21.73
N SER A 255 -6.83 4.91 -21.91
CA SER A 255 -6.68 3.60 -21.31
C SER A 255 -5.33 3.00 -21.66
N TYR A 256 -4.69 2.34 -20.70
CA TYR A 256 -3.46 1.60 -20.96
C TYR A 256 -3.70 0.34 -21.81
N CYS A 257 -4.95 -0.14 -21.87
CA CYS A 257 -5.31 -1.37 -22.58
C CYS A 257 -5.40 -1.17 -24.11
N ASP A 258 -6.06 -0.10 -24.56
CA ASP A 258 -6.29 0.18 -25.98
C ASP A 258 -5.62 1.47 -26.48
N GLY A 259 -5.18 2.36 -25.59
CA GLY A 259 -4.58 3.64 -25.95
C GLY A 259 -5.56 4.68 -26.50
N GLU A 260 -6.86 4.39 -26.55
CA GLU A 260 -7.88 5.19 -27.22
C GLU A 260 -9.03 5.60 -26.29
N THR A 261 -9.50 4.69 -25.43
CA THR A 261 -10.67 4.94 -24.58
C THR A 261 -10.30 5.91 -23.46
N PRO A 262 -10.99 7.06 -23.31
CA PRO A 262 -10.73 7.96 -22.22
C PRO A 262 -11.26 7.40 -20.89
N GLU A 263 -10.40 7.30 -19.90
CA GLU A 263 -10.69 6.85 -18.54
C GLU A 263 -10.42 7.98 -17.54
N PRO A 264 -11.30 8.17 -16.54
CA PRO A 264 -11.06 9.16 -15.49
C PRO A 264 -9.91 8.76 -14.58
N THR A 265 -9.01 9.69 -14.34
CA THR A 265 -7.98 9.58 -13.30
C THR A 265 -8.48 10.23 -12.00
N PRO A 266 -7.98 9.80 -10.83
CA PRO A 266 -8.46 10.29 -9.54
C PRO A 266 -8.26 11.79 -9.36
N LEU A 267 -9.32 12.45 -8.90
CA LEU A 267 -9.26 13.76 -8.27
C LEU A 267 -9.20 13.58 -6.76
N PHE A 268 -8.17 14.12 -6.12
CA PHE A 268 -7.99 14.07 -4.67
C PHE A 268 -8.50 15.34 -4.00
N LEU A 269 -9.20 15.14 -2.89
CA LEU A 269 -9.68 16.18 -2.00
C LEU A 269 -8.97 16.07 -0.66
N ASP A 270 -8.52 17.21 -0.15
CA ASP A 270 -8.06 17.38 1.23
C ASP A 270 -8.89 18.45 1.92
N PHE A 271 -9.46 18.10 3.08
CA PHE A 271 -10.31 18.98 3.87
C PHE A 271 -9.53 19.61 5.01
N ALA A 272 -9.68 20.91 5.16
CA ALA A 272 -9.30 21.67 6.35
C ALA A 272 -10.57 22.30 6.97
N GLU A 273 -10.40 23.11 8.01
CA GLU A 273 -11.50 23.62 8.84
C GLU A 273 -12.59 24.36 8.03
N ASP A 274 -12.20 25.23 7.09
CA ASP A 274 -13.11 26.01 6.24
C ASP A 274 -12.84 25.87 4.73
N SER A 275 -11.85 25.07 4.35
CA SER A 275 -11.38 24.96 2.97
C SER A 275 -11.22 23.53 2.49
N VAL A 276 -11.27 23.37 1.16
CA VAL A 276 -10.93 22.13 0.46
C VAL A 276 -9.85 22.40 -0.58
N PHE A 277 -8.90 21.48 -0.68
CA PHE A 277 -7.85 21.46 -1.67
C PHE A 277 -8.13 20.35 -2.68
N PHE A 278 -8.10 20.69 -3.96
CA PHE A 278 -8.25 19.78 -5.07
C PHE A 278 -6.90 19.57 -5.74
N SER A 279 -6.53 18.32 -5.99
CA SER A 279 -5.31 17.97 -6.69
C SER A 279 -5.50 16.74 -7.58
N ALA A 280 -4.80 16.73 -8.71
CA ALA A 280 -4.73 15.57 -9.59
C ALA A 280 -3.39 15.63 -10.35
N GLU A 281 -2.99 14.52 -10.96
CA GLU A 281 -1.79 14.49 -11.79
C GLU A 281 -1.89 15.50 -12.94
N GLY A 282 -0.85 16.31 -13.13
CA GLY A 282 -0.82 17.33 -14.19
C GLY A 282 -1.72 18.55 -13.95
N MET A 283 -2.34 18.67 -12.77
CA MET A 283 -3.20 19.79 -12.40
C MET A 283 -2.59 20.62 -11.26
N ASP A 284 -2.58 21.94 -11.40
CA ASP A 284 -2.26 22.85 -10.29
C ASP A 284 -3.26 22.68 -9.15
N THR A 285 -2.77 22.68 -7.91
CA THR A 285 -3.64 22.57 -6.73
C THR A 285 -4.61 23.74 -6.67
N VAL A 286 -5.90 23.45 -6.51
CA VAL A 286 -6.94 24.48 -6.37
C VAL A 286 -7.48 24.47 -4.96
N THR A 287 -7.59 25.65 -4.35
CA THR A 287 -8.17 25.82 -3.01
C THR A 287 -9.49 26.56 -3.13
N ALA A 288 -10.49 26.15 -2.35
CA ALA A 288 -11.77 26.84 -2.25
C ALA A 288 -12.32 26.77 -0.83
N LYS A 289 -13.13 27.77 -0.43
CA LYS A 289 -13.90 27.71 0.81
C LYS A 289 -15.05 26.71 0.67
N LEU A 290 -15.29 25.89 1.69
CA LEU A 290 -16.29 24.81 1.66
C LEU A 290 -17.69 25.30 1.28
N ASN A 291 -18.11 26.44 1.84
CA ASN A 291 -19.42 27.04 1.58
C ASN A 291 -19.62 27.56 0.14
N HIS A 292 -18.55 27.63 -0.65
CA HIS A 292 -18.57 28.07 -2.05
C HIS A 292 -18.45 26.90 -3.03
N VAL A 293 -18.42 25.67 -2.53
CA VAL A 293 -18.25 24.47 -3.35
C VAL A 293 -19.53 23.65 -3.34
N SER A 294 -19.95 23.24 -4.53
CA SER A 294 -20.99 22.21 -4.70
C SER A 294 -20.43 21.02 -5.47
N ALA A 295 -20.83 19.82 -5.06
CA ALA A 295 -20.46 18.57 -5.72
C ALA A 295 -21.65 18.03 -6.54
N SER A 296 -21.37 17.46 -7.70
CA SER A 296 -22.35 16.75 -8.52
C SER A 296 -21.71 15.50 -9.14
N ARG A 297 -22.54 14.58 -9.64
CA ARG A 297 -22.08 13.34 -10.26
C ARG A 297 -21.28 13.65 -11.52
N PHE A 298 -20.09 13.07 -11.62
CA PHE A 298 -19.30 13.07 -12.84
C PHE A 298 -19.69 11.85 -13.68
N PHE A 299 -20.02 12.09 -14.94
CA PHE A 299 -20.22 11.07 -15.94
C PHE A 299 -19.14 11.27 -17.00
N PRO A 300 -18.23 10.30 -17.22
CA PRO A 300 -17.25 10.42 -18.28
C PRO A 300 -17.98 10.55 -19.63
N PRO A 301 -17.40 11.29 -20.59
CA PRO A 301 -17.98 11.37 -21.92
C PRO A 301 -18.12 9.97 -22.49
N LEU A 302 -19.31 9.63 -22.98
CA LEU A 302 -19.55 8.36 -23.67
C LEU A 302 -18.57 8.27 -24.85
N PRO A 303 -17.96 7.09 -25.12
CA PRO A 303 -17.18 6.92 -26.32
C PRO A 303 -18.06 7.32 -27.49
N MET A 304 -17.58 8.23 -28.34
CA MET A 304 -18.30 8.58 -29.55
C MET A 304 -18.47 7.29 -30.34
N LEU A 305 -19.71 6.79 -30.44
CA LEU A 305 -20.06 5.76 -31.40
C LEU A 305 -19.62 6.32 -32.76
N ALA A 306 -18.53 5.79 -33.31
CA ALA A 306 -18.15 6.09 -34.67
C ALA A 306 -19.40 5.81 -35.54
N PRO A 307 -19.85 6.75 -36.38
CA PRO A 307 -20.97 6.48 -37.25
C PRO A 307 -20.59 5.25 -38.07
N ALA A 308 -21.40 4.19 -37.98
CA ALA A 308 -21.25 3.02 -38.81
C ALA A 308 -21.15 3.51 -40.26
N CYS A 309 -19.95 3.44 -40.84
CA CYS A 309 -19.70 3.85 -42.21
C CYS A 309 -20.76 3.20 -43.09
N GLY A 310 -21.56 4.05 -43.74
CA GLY A 310 -22.60 3.62 -44.66
C GLY A 310 -22.01 2.64 -45.66
N LEU A 311 -22.59 1.44 -45.70
CA LEU A 311 -22.47 0.55 -46.85
C LEU A 311 -23.05 1.31 -48.04
N ASN A 312 -22.17 1.93 -48.83
CA ASN A 312 -22.50 2.43 -50.15
C ASN A 312 -23.02 1.25 -50.97
N SER A 313 -24.33 1.27 -51.21
CA SER A 313 -24.98 0.51 -52.25
C SER A 313 -24.52 1.05 -53.61
N SER A 314 -23.56 0.38 -54.22
CA SER A 314 -23.27 0.53 -55.65
C SER A 314 -23.66 -0.77 -56.35
N PHE A 315 -24.92 -0.84 -56.75
CA PHE A 315 -25.34 -1.65 -57.90
C PHE A 315 -25.19 -0.77 -59.14
N MET A 316 -24.14 -1.02 -59.94
CA MET A 316 -24.16 -1.04 -61.40
C MET A 316 -22.80 -1.51 -61.91
#